data_AF-A0A7J4RYL7-F1
#
_entry.id   AF-A0A7J4RYL7-F1
#
_cell.length_a   1.000
_cell.length_b   1.000
_cell.length_c   1.000
_cell.angle_alpha   90.00
_cell.angle_beta   90.00
_cell.angle_gamma   90.00
#
_symmetry.space_group_name_H-M   'P 1'
#
loop_
_entity.id
_entity.type
_entity.pdbx_description
1 polymer ?
#
loop_
_entity_poly.entity_id
_entity_poly.type
_entity_poly.pdbx_seq_one_letter_code
_entity_poly.pdbx_strand_id
1 'polypeptide(L)'
;MAKKRSIGGFKSNRKNKSLDVQQSLISIIVDIHNTPILRQSATQKLLALNRKHRLEMPKYIGVMICKKCQILYNSKNSSTRIKHGQIIKTCHVCQDVRRLGGGPKHHRG
;
A
#
# COMPACT_ATOMS: atom_id res chain seq x y z
N MET A 1 -32.40 -28.41 18.43
CA MET A 1 -31.60 -28.43 17.18
C MET A 1 -30.69 -27.19 17.11
N ALA A 2 -29.40 -27.34 17.36
CA ALA A 2 -28.45 -26.22 17.27
C ALA A 2 -28.05 -25.98 15.80
N LYS A 3 -28.47 -24.85 15.22
CA LYS A 3 -28.06 -24.44 13.86
C LYS A 3 -26.54 -24.26 13.83
N LYS A 4 -25.82 -25.16 13.14
CA LYS A 4 -24.41 -24.99 12.77
C LYS A 4 -24.28 -23.71 11.92
N ARG A 5 -23.97 -22.57 12.55
CA ARG A 5 -23.60 -21.34 11.84
C ARG A 5 -22.33 -21.64 11.03
N SER A 6 -22.39 -21.54 9.71
CA SER A 6 -21.25 -21.76 8.83
C SER A 6 -20.19 -20.67 9.03
N ILE A 7 -19.25 -20.93 9.94
CA ILE A 7 -18.16 -20.01 10.31
C ILE A 7 -17.36 -19.54 9.08
N GLY A 8 -17.32 -20.34 8.00
CA GLY A 8 -16.67 -19.99 6.74
C GLY A 8 -17.33 -18.82 5.98
N GLY A 9 -18.65 -18.75 5.94
CA GLY A 9 -19.38 -17.72 5.17
C GLY A 9 -19.18 -16.30 5.75
N PHE A 10 -19.19 -16.18 7.07
CA PHE A 10 -18.94 -14.90 7.76
C PHE A 10 -17.49 -14.42 7.66
N LYS A 11 -16.52 -15.32 7.50
CA LYS A 11 -15.11 -14.95 7.28
C LYS A 11 -14.91 -14.46 5.84
N SER A 12 -15.46 -15.16 4.86
CA SER A 12 -15.40 -14.76 3.44
C SER A 12 -16.05 -13.39 3.20
N ASN A 13 -17.26 -13.18 3.74
CA ASN A 13 -17.98 -11.92 3.58
C ASN A 13 -17.23 -10.72 4.22
N ARG A 14 -16.58 -10.92 5.37
CA ARG A 14 -15.72 -9.87 5.97
C ARG A 14 -14.52 -9.51 5.11
N LYS A 15 -13.86 -10.51 4.50
CA LYS A 15 -12.73 -10.27 3.61
C LYS A 15 -13.16 -9.48 2.36
N ASN A 16 -14.31 -9.84 1.77
CA ASN A 16 -14.84 -9.16 0.59
C ASN A 16 -15.16 -7.69 0.88
N LYS A 17 -15.87 -7.40 1.99
CA LYS A 17 -16.11 -6.01 2.41
C LYS A 17 -14.82 -5.22 2.63
N SER A 18 -13.79 -5.85 3.19
CA SER A 18 -12.48 -5.21 3.35
C SER A 18 -11.79 -4.95 2.00
N LEU A 19 -11.96 -5.81 1.01
CA LEU A 19 -11.48 -5.59 -0.36
C LEU A 19 -12.22 -4.43 -1.03
N ASP A 20 -13.53 -4.32 -0.85
CA ASP A 20 -14.32 -3.20 -1.39
C ASP A 20 -13.83 -1.86 -0.82
N VAL A 21 -13.63 -1.80 0.51
CA VAL A 21 -13.06 -0.61 1.17
C VAL A 21 -11.63 -0.34 0.70
N GLN A 22 -10.83 -1.39 0.46
CA GLN A 22 -9.48 -1.26 -0.07
C GLN A 22 -9.50 -0.56 -1.44
N GLN A 23 -10.39 -0.98 -2.34
CA GLN A 23 -10.54 -0.39 -3.67
C GLN A 23 -10.98 1.07 -3.59
N SER A 24 -11.94 1.40 -2.72
CA SER A 24 -12.37 2.80 -2.51
C SER A 24 -11.26 3.69 -1.94
N LEU A 25 -10.41 3.18 -1.05
CA LEU A 25 -9.26 3.95 -0.56
C LEU A 25 -8.22 4.16 -1.66
N ILE A 26 -8.02 3.15 -2.51
CA ILE A 26 -7.10 3.22 -3.63
C ILE A 26 -7.56 4.25 -4.66
N SER A 27 -8.85 4.31 -5.01
CA SER A 27 -9.37 5.30 -5.96
C SER A 27 -9.11 6.73 -5.47
N ILE A 28 -9.31 7.00 -4.17
CA ILE A 28 -8.99 8.30 -3.55
C ILE A 28 -7.49 8.61 -3.66
N ILE A 29 -6.61 7.63 -3.42
CA ILE A 29 -5.15 7.81 -3.47
C ILE A 29 -4.66 8.10 -4.89
N VAL A 30 -5.23 7.45 -5.91
CA VAL A 30 -4.79 7.58 -7.30
C VAL A 30 -5.29 8.86 -7.94
N ASP A 31 -6.50 9.29 -7.59
CA ASP A 31 -7.10 10.51 -8.12
C ASP A 31 -6.27 11.76 -7.77
N ILE A 32 -5.84 12.45 -8.83
CA ILE A 32 -4.93 13.61 -8.78
C ILE A 32 -5.69 14.87 -8.37
N HIS A 33 -7.01 14.92 -8.58
CA HIS A 33 -7.85 16.06 -8.20
C HIS A 33 -8.09 16.13 -6.70
N ASN A 34 -7.88 15.03 -5.97
CA ASN A 34 -7.98 15.01 -4.52
C ASN A 34 -6.85 15.79 -3.84
N THR A 35 -7.19 16.45 -2.73
CA THR A 35 -6.21 17.22 -1.97
C THR A 35 -5.09 16.31 -1.42
N PRO A 36 -3.84 16.80 -1.32
CA PRO A 36 -2.73 16.01 -0.80
C PRO A 36 -3.00 15.43 0.60
N ILE A 37 -3.70 16.20 1.44
CA ILE A 37 -4.09 15.80 2.81
C ILE A 37 -5.05 14.60 2.77
N LEU A 38 -6.05 14.63 1.89
CA LEU A 38 -7.01 13.54 1.72
C LEU A 38 -6.31 12.26 1.24
N ARG A 39 -5.45 12.38 0.22
CA ARG A 39 -4.67 11.25 -0.32
C ARG A 39 -3.74 10.64 0.71
N GLN A 40 -3.09 11.47 1.52
CA GLN A 40 -2.23 11.03 2.63
C GLN A 40 -3.03 10.32 3.73
N SER A 41 -4.22 10.83 4.06
CA SER A 41 -5.11 10.22 5.05
C SER A 41 -5.66 8.87 4.57
N ALA A 42 -6.05 8.78 3.30
CA ALA A 42 -6.47 7.54 2.66
C ALA A 42 -5.33 6.49 2.65
N THR A 43 -4.09 6.93 2.41
CA THR A 43 -2.89 6.07 2.45
C THR A 43 -2.70 5.42 3.82
N GLN A 44 -2.79 6.20 4.91
CA GLN A 44 -2.66 5.68 6.27
C GLN A 44 -3.79 4.69 6.60
N LYS A 45 -5.03 5.01 6.21
CA LYS A 45 -6.18 4.11 6.37
C LYS A 45 -6.00 2.81 5.59
N LEU A 46 -5.48 2.88 4.36
CA LEU A 46 -5.23 1.71 3.51
C LEU A 46 -4.20 0.77 4.17
N LEU A 47 -3.10 1.32 4.68
CA LEU A 47 -2.08 0.53 5.38
C LEU A 47 -2.64 -0.14 6.64
N ALA A 48 -3.42 0.60 7.43
CA ALA A 48 -4.08 0.07 8.62
C ALA A 48 -5.09 -1.04 8.28
N LEU A 49 -5.91 -0.84 7.25
CA LEU A 49 -6.87 -1.82 6.74
C LEU A 49 -6.16 -3.10 6.29
N ASN A 50 -5.14 -2.97 5.44
CA ASN A 50 -4.38 -4.11 4.93
C ASN A 50 -3.72 -4.90 6.07
N ARG A 51 -3.14 -4.21 7.06
CA ARG A 51 -2.55 -4.87 8.24
C ARG A 51 -3.61 -5.61 9.06
N LYS A 52 -4.74 -4.96 9.33
CA LYS A 52 -5.83 -5.52 10.16
C LYS A 52 -6.46 -6.74 9.51
N HIS A 53 -6.70 -6.69 8.20
CA HIS A 53 -7.41 -7.73 7.46
C HIS A 53 -6.50 -8.67 6.67
N ARG A 54 -5.18 -8.52 6.82
CA ARG A 54 -4.14 -9.29 6.10
C ARG A 54 -4.38 -9.29 4.59
N LEU A 55 -4.72 -8.12 4.04
CA LEU A 55 -4.94 -7.94 2.60
C LEU A 55 -3.61 -7.70 1.90
N GLU A 56 -3.49 -8.24 0.69
CA GLU A 56 -2.34 -7.95 -0.16
C GLU A 56 -2.39 -6.50 -0.64
N MET A 57 -1.23 -5.85 -0.64
CA MET A 57 -1.09 -4.50 -1.19
C MET A 57 -0.91 -4.58 -2.71
N PRO A 58 -1.75 -3.91 -3.51
CA PRO A 58 -1.55 -3.85 -4.94
C PRO A 58 -0.19 -3.25 -5.29
N LYS A 59 0.53 -3.88 -6.23
CA LYS A 59 1.94 -3.54 -6.54
C LYS A 59 2.11 -2.05 -6.89
N TYR A 60 1.23 -1.51 -7.73
CA TYR A 60 1.30 -0.11 -8.17
C TYR A 60 1.12 0.89 -7.03
N ILE A 61 0.24 0.62 -6.05
CA ILE A 61 0.12 1.45 -4.84
C ILE A 61 1.32 1.25 -3.92
N GLY A 62 1.77 0.00 -3.80
CA GLY A 62 2.92 -0.34 -2.99
C GLY A 62 4.19 0.43 -3.39
N VAL A 63 4.35 0.85 -4.65
CA VAL A 63 5.51 1.65 -5.09
C VAL A 63 5.34 3.16 -4.88
N MET A 64 4.13 3.63 -4.61
CA MET A 64 3.81 5.04 -4.39
C MET A 64 3.95 5.46 -2.93
N ILE A 65 4.09 4.52 -1.99
CA ILE A 65 4.07 4.80 -0.55
C ILE A 65 5.36 4.34 0.11
N CYS A 66 5.90 5.16 1.02
CA CYS A 66 6.94 4.72 1.95
C CYS A 66 6.31 3.83 3.04
N LYS A 67 6.70 2.55 3.09
CA LYS A 67 6.17 1.60 4.09
C LYS A 67 6.62 1.93 5.53
N LYS A 68 7.75 2.63 5.70
CA LYS A 68 8.32 2.97 7.01
C LYS A 68 7.58 4.14 7.66
N CYS A 69 7.54 5.29 7.00
CA CYS A 69 6.89 6.50 7.53
C CYS A 69 5.46 6.73 7.02
N GLN A 70 4.93 5.83 6.19
CA GLN A 70 3.54 5.84 5.70
C GLN A 70 3.17 7.08 4.88
N ILE A 71 4.14 7.73 4.24
CA ILE A 71 3.94 8.92 3.42
C ILE A 71 3.83 8.54 1.95
N LEU A 72 2.91 9.21 1.25
CA LEU A 72 2.80 9.15 -0.20
C LEU A 72 3.97 9.88 -0.85
N TYR A 73 4.65 9.21 -1.78
CA TYR A 73 5.75 9.78 -2.53
C TYR A 73 5.28 10.87 -3.49
N ASN A 74 6.05 11.95 -3.55
CA ASN A 74 5.95 13.02 -4.52
C ASN A 74 7.36 13.43 -4.99
N SER A 75 7.44 14.40 -5.90
CA SER A 75 8.71 14.88 -6.46
C SER A 75 9.63 15.58 -5.46
N LYS A 76 9.10 16.05 -4.31
CA LYS A 76 9.86 16.79 -3.28
C LYS A 76 10.37 15.88 -2.16
N ASN A 77 9.59 14.86 -1.80
CA ASN A 77 9.85 14.02 -0.63
C ASN A 77 10.48 12.66 -0.99
N SER A 78 10.73 12.41 -2.28
CA SER A 78 11.32 11.17 -2.75
C SER A 78 12.15 11.34 -4.01
N SER A 79 13.15 10.48 -4.16
CA SER A 79 13.90 10.32 -5.40
C SER A 79 13.75 8.90 -5.91
N THR A 80 13.59 8.76 -7.23
CA THR A 80 13.54 7.46 -7.91
C THR A 80 14.71 7.39 -8.87
N ARG A 81 15.57 6.38 -8.71
CA ARG A 81 16.69 6.10 -9.61
C ARG A 81 16.48 4.75 -10.27
N ILE A 82 16.75 4.65 -11.57
CA ILE A 82 16.70 3.37 -12.30
C ILE A 82 18.14 2.99 -12.64
N LYS A 83 18.63 1.87 -12.08
CA LYS A 83 20.01 1.41 -12.29
C LYS A 83 20.05 -0.12 -12.29
N HIS A 84 20.78 -0.70 -13.24
CA HIS A 84 20.98 -2.16 -13.37
C HIS A 84 19.67 -2.97 -13.29
N GLY A 85 18.62 -2.53 -13.99
CA GLY A 85 17.31 -3.20 -13.99
C GLY A 85 16.54 -3.12 -12.66
N GLN A 86 16.90 -2.21 -11.76
CA GLN A 86 16.19 -1.95 -10.51
C GLN A 86 15.68 -0.53 -10.41
N ILE A 87 14.53 -0.39 -9.75
CA ILE A 87 14.01 0.89 -9.29
C ILE A 87 14.42 1.06 -7.83
N ILE A 88 15.22 2.09 -7.55
CA ILE A 88 15.66 2.48 -6.22
C ILE A 88 14.89 3.73 -5.82
N LYS A 89 13.97 3.59 -4.86
CA LYS A 89 13.20 4.69 -4.28
C LYS A 89 13.78 5.06 -2.92
N THR A 90 14.13 6.33 -2.75
CA THR A 90 14.60 6.88 -1.49
C THR A 90 13.55 7.86 -0.95
N CYS A 91 13.15 7.68 0.30
CA CYS A 91 12.30 8.60 1.02
C CYS A 91 13.16 9.68 1.70
N HIS A 92 12.98 10.96 1.36
CA HIS A 92 13.73 12.03 2.00
C HIS A 92 13.21 12.41 3.39
N VAL A 93 12.02 11.92 3.78
CA VAL A 93 11.46 12.16 5.12
C VAL A 93 12.10 11.26 6.18
N CYS A 94 12.24 9.96 5.90
CA CYS A 94 12.76 8.98 6.87
C CYS A 94 14.05 8.28 6.42
N GLN A 95 14.61 8.70 5.28
CA GLN A 95 15.83 8.15 4.66
C GLN A 95 15.76 6.65 4.31
N ASP A 96 14.54 6.09 4.27
CA ASP A 96 14.33 4.70 3.88
C ASP A 96 14.59 4.49 2.39
N VAL A 97 15.27 3.41 2.03
CA VAL A 97 15.63 3.10 0.65
C VAL A 97 15.07 1.74 0.26
N ARG A 98 14.08 1.77 -0.64
CA ARG A 98 13.44 0.57 -1.16
C ARG A 98 13.90 0.24 -2.57
N ARG A 99 14.13 -1.04 -2.83
CA ARG A 99 14.58 -1.55 -4.13
C ARG A 99 13.53 -2.49 -4.68
N LEU A 100 13.23 -2.35 -5.97
CA LEU A 100 12.22 -3.14 -6.66
C LEU A 100 12.85 -3.70 -7.95
N GLY A 101 12.60 -4.97 -8.22
CA GLY A 101 13.18 -5.69 -9.38
C GLY A 101 14.30 -6.67 -8.99
N GLY A 102 14.87 -7.34 -9.99
CA GLY A 102 15.77 -8.49 -9.81
C GLY A 102 17.27 -8.20 -9.89
N GLY A 103 17.71 -6.95 -9.96
CA GLY A 103 19.14 -6.63 -10.15
C GLY A 103 20.05 -6.88 -8.91
N PRO A 104 21.23 -6.25 -8.86
CA PRO A 104 22.16 -6.40 -7.73
C PRO A 104 21.54 -5.99 -6.39
N LYS A 105 21.78 -6.76 -5.31
CA LYS A 105 21.19 -6.50 -3.98
C LYS A 105 19.64 -6.64 -3.92
N HIS A 106 19.03 -7.42 -4.82
CA HIS A 106 17.59 -7.71 -4.77
C HIS A 106 17.14 -8.34 -3.44
N HIS A 107 18.03 -9.06 -2.74
CA HIS A 107 17.78 -9.63 -1.41
C HIS A 107 17.58 -8.58 -0.30
N ARG A 108 17.81 -7.28 -0.57
CA ARG A 108 17.66 -6.18 0.40
C ARG A 108 16.33 -5.42 0.27
N GLY A 109 15.38 -5.94 -0.50
CA GLY A 109 14.10 -5.31 -0.85
C GLY A 109 13.02 -5.46 0.21
#